data_AF-I7C8A5-F1
#
_entry.id   AF-I7C8A5-F1
#
_cell.length_a   1.000
_cell.length_b   1.000
_cell.length_c   1.000
_cell.angle_alpha   90.00
_cell.angle_beta   90.00
_cell.angle_gamma   90.00
#
_symmetry.space_group_name_H-M   'P 1'
#
loop_
_entity.id
_entity.type
_entity.pdbx_description
1 polymer ?
#
loop_
_entity_poly.entity_id
_entity_poly.type
_entity_poly.pdbx_seq_one_letter_code
_entity_poly.pdbx_strand_id
1 'polypeptide(L)'
;MKKSSAQGSEDPILQWVTFRLDNESYGINVMQVQEVLRYTEIAPVPGAPSYVLGIINLRGNVVTVIDTRQRFGLMPTEVTDNTRIVII
;
A
#
# COMPACT_ATOMS: atom_id res chain seq x y z
N MET A 1 20.78 -20.71 -45.83
CA MET A 1 19.98 -19.52 -45.48
C MET A 1 18.77 -19.96 -44.66
N LYS A 2 18.80 -19.79 -43.33
CA LYS A 2 17.62 -19.80 -42.45
C LYS A 2 17.86 -18.71 -41.40
N LYS A 3 17.25 -17.55 -41.59
CA LYS A 3 17.08 -16.56 -40.52
C LYS A 3 15.91 -17.06 -39.68
N SER A 4 16.12 -17.37 -38.41
CA SER A 4 15.04 -17.52 -37.45
C SER A 4 15.19 -16.40 -36.43
N SER A 5 14.17 -15.56 -36.41
CA SER A 5 13.93 -14.41 -35.55
C SER A 5 14.41 -14.59 -34.11
N ALA A 6 15.31 -13.71 -33.68
CA ALA A 6 15.48 -13.39 -32.27
C ALA A 6 14.21 -12.67 -31.82
N GLN A 7 13.31 -13.41 -31.18
CA GLN A 7 12.19 -12.84 -30.45
C GLN A 7 12.80 -12.06 -29.28
N GLY A 8 12.93 -10.75 -29.41
CA GLY A 8 13.23 -9.88 -28.28
C GLY A 8 12.04 -9.93 -27.33
N SER A 9 12.11 -10.74 -26.29
CA SER A 9 11.21 -10.62 -25.16
C SER A 9 11.54 -9.30 -24.49
N GLU A 10 10.74 -8.27 -24.73
CA GLU A 10 10.76 -7.09 -23.87
C GLU A 10 10.41 -7.56 -22.46
N ASP A 11 11.37 -7.45 -21.54
CA ASP A 11 11.08 -7.70 -20.13
C ASP A 11 9.97 -6.74 -19.70
N PRO A 12 8.87 -7.24 -19.11
CA PRO A 12 7.77 -6.38 -18.70
C PRO A 12 8.29 -5.34 -17.71
N ILE A 13 8.12 -4.06 -18.04
CA ILE A 13 8.49 -2.95 -17.16
C ILE A 13 7.62 -3.03 -15.90
N LEU A 14 8.25 -3.40 -14.78
CA LEU A 14 7.57 -3.43 -13.48
C LEU A 14 7.55 -2.03 -12.88
N GLN A 15 6.33 -1.54 -12.61
CA GLN A 15 6.10 -0.25 -11.97
C GLN A 15 5.59 -0.47 -10.53
N TRP A 16 6.04 0.39 -9.62
CA TRP A 16 5.80 0.25 -8.18
C TRP A 16 5.40 1.59 -7.58
N VAL A 17 4.43 1.55 -6.67
CA VAL A 17 4.20 2.64 -5.72
C VAL A 17 5.11 2.38 -4.53
N THR A 18 6.07 3.28 -4.31
CA THR A 18 7.01 3.16 -3.20
C THR A 18 6.60 4.04 -2.02
N PHE A 19 6.85 3.54 -0.83
CA PHE A 19 6.63 4.25 0.42
C PHE A 19 7.71 3.87 1.43
N ARG A 20 7.89 4.72 2.44
CA ARG A 20 8.95 4.55 3.44
C ARG A 20 8.36 4.25 4.81
N LEU A 21 8.88 3.21 5.46
CA LEU A 21 8.65 2.96 6.88
C LEU A 21 10.01 3.01 7.57
N ASP A 22 10.18 3.95 8.49
CA ASP A 22 11.48 4.20 9.14
C ASP A 22 12.57 4.48 8.08
N ASN A 23 13.65 3.70 8.04
CA ASN A 23 14.75 3.84 7.09
C ASN A 23 14.66 2.90 5.87
N GLU A 24 13.55 2.17 5.71
CA GLU A 24 13.37 1.18 4.64
C GLU A 24 12.32 1.60 3.61
N SER A 25 12.61 1.31 2.34
CA SER A 25 11.69 1.53 1.23
C SER A 25 10.96 0.24 0.88
N TYR A 26 9.63 0.33 0.84
CA TYR A 26 8.73 -0.74 0.45
C TYR A 26 8.06 -0.38 -0.87
N GLY A 27 7.55 -1.39 -1.57
CA GLY A 27 6.88 -1.22 -2.86
C GLY A 27 5.65 -2.10 -2.96
N ILE A 28 4.56 -1.53 -3.47
CA ILE A 28 3.37 -2.26 -3.93
C ILE A 28 3.37 -2.19 -5.46
N ASN A 29 3.09 -3.31 -6.12
CA ASN A 29 2.96 -3.31 -7.58
C ASN A 29 1.89 -2.28 -7.96
N VAL A 30 2.19 -1.38 -8.91
CA VAL A 30 1.27 -0.29 -9.26
C VAL A 30 -0.09 -0.81 -9.69
N MET A 31 -0.15 -1.99 -10.29
CA MET A 31 -1.40 -2.62 -10.75
C MET A 31 -2.31 -3.06 -9.60
N GLN A 32 -1.79 -3.18 -8.38
CA GLN A 32 -2.55 -3.48 -7.17
C GLN A 32 -3.00 -2.22 -6.44
N VAL A 33 -2.49 -1.04 -6.77
CA VAL A 33 -2.87 0.20 -6.07
C VAL A 33 -4.07 0.81 -6.77
N GLN A 34 -5.19 0.88 -6.06
CA GLN A 34 -6.40 1.53 -6.55
C GLN A 34 -6.32 3.04 -6.36
N GLU A 35 -6.00 3.50 -5.15
CA GLU A 35 -5.96 4.92 -4.78
C GLU A 35 -4.94 5.16 -3.66
N VAL A 36 -4.38 6.39 -3.61
CA VAL A 36 -3.53 6.85 -2.50
C VAL A 36 -4.20 8.07 -1.86
N LEU A 37 -4.70 7.88 -0.65
CA LEU A 37 -5.44 8.89 0.09
C LEU A 37 -4.54 9.57 1.14
N ARG A 38 -4.85 10.82 1.48
CA ARG A 38 -4.32 11.43 2.71
C ARG A 38 -4.89 10.70 3.92
N TYR A 39 -4.17 10.72 5.03
CA TYR A 39 -4.72 10.24 6.28
C TYR A 39 -6.00 11.00 6.62
N THR A 40 -7.01 10.28 7.08
CA THR A 40 -8.33 10.79 7.47
C THR A 40 -8.73 10.14 8.79
N GLU A 41 -9.79 10.63 9.40
CA GLU A 41 -10.38 9.99 10.57
C GLU A 41 -10.79 8.54 10.26
N ILE A 42 -10.37 7.61 11.13
CA ILE A 42 -10.63 6.17 11.02
C ILE A 42 -11.56 5.78 12.17
N ALA A 43 -12.68 5.15 11.83
CA ALA A 43 -13.61 4.66 12.84
C ALA A 43 -13.09 3.35 13.43
N PRO A 44 -12.81 3.27 14.75
CA PRO A 44 -12.23 2.08 15.36
C PRO A 44 -13.22 0.91 15.34
N VAL A 45 -12.69 -0.31 15.21
CA VAL A 45 -13.48 -1.55 15.25
C VAL A 45 -13.23 -2.26 16.58
N PRO A 46 -14.23 -2.38 17.47
CA PRO A 46 -14.09 -3.07 18.74
C PRO A 46 -13.63 -4.53 18.58
N GLY A 47 -12.65 -4.95 19.39
CA GLY A 47 -12.13 -6.32 19.37
C GLY A 47 -11.20 -6.65 18.21
N ALA A 48 -10.88 -5.68 17.34
CA ALA A 48 -9.92 -5.89 16.27
C ALA A 48 -8.49 -6.02 16.83
N PRO A 49 -7.60 -6.75 16.13
CA PRO A 49 -6.17 -6.76 16.45
C PRO A 49 -5.59 -5.34 16.46
N SER A 50 -4.55 -5.09 17.27
CA SER A 50 -3.96 -3.74 17.43
C SER A 50 -3.48 -3.09 16.13
N TYR A 51 -3.04 -3.90 15.15
CA TYR A 51 -2.62 -3.41 13.84
C TYR A 51 -3.78 -3.01 12.93
N VAL A 52 -5.03 -3.23 13.33
CA VAL A 52 -6.21 -2.76 12.63
C VAL A 52 -6.61 -1.43 13.26
N LEU A 53 -6.39 -0.33 12.52
CA LEU A 53 -6.79 1.00 12.98
C LEU A 53 -8.31 1.14 12.97
N GLY A 54 -8.99 0.44 12.06
CA GLY A 54 -10.44 0.41 11.98
C GLY A 54 -10.93 0.40 10.54
N ILE A 55 -11.99 1.17 10.27
CA ILE A 55 -12.60 1.27 8.95
C ILE A 55 -12.79 2.73 8.52
N ILE A 56 -12.80 2.95 7.21
CA ILE A 56 -13.22 4.20 6.59
C ILE A 56 -14.30 3.93 5.54
N ASN A 57 -15.11 4.94 5.23
CA ASN A 57 -16.05 4.89 4.13
C ASN A 57 -15.42 5.51 2.87
N LEU A 58 -15.17 4.68 1.86
CA LEU A 58 -14.67 5.09 0.56
C LEU A 58 -15.78 4.97 -0.49
N ARG A 59 -16.45 6.09 -0.77
CA ARG A 59 -17.54 6.21 -1.77
C ARG A 59 -18.68 5.18 -1.57
N GLY A 60 -19.06 4.94 -0.31
CA GLY A 60 -20.10 3.97 0.05
C GLY A 60 -19.56 2.58 0.38
N ASN A 61 -18.28 2.29 0.09
CA ASN A 61 -17.64 1.02 0.43
C ASN A 61 -16.92 1.14 1.76
N VAL A 62 -17.19 0.20 2.67
CA VAL A 62 -16.45 0.09 3.93
C VAL A 62 -15.14 -0.62 3.65
N VAL A 63 -14.02 0.05 3.95
CA VAL A 63 -12.67 -0.51 3.76
C VAL A 63 -11.93 -0.52 5.08
N THR A 64 -11.20 -1.61 5.34
CA THR A 64 -10.39 -1.78 6.55
C THR A 64 -9.06 -1.05 6.39
N VAL A 65 -8.68 -0.29 7.40
CA VAL A 65 -7.38 0.38 7.46
C VAL A 65 -6.49 -0.33 8.48
N ILE A 66 -5.31 -0.73 8.02
CA ILE A 66 -4.28 -1.37 8.85
C ILE A 66 -3.11 -0.42 9.06
N ASP A 67 -2.53 -0.43 10.26
CA ASP A 67 -1.25 0.20 10.55
C ASP A 67 -0.14 -0.73 10.07
N THR A 68 0.49 -0.37 8.96
CA THR A 68 1.58 -1.16 8.37
C THR A 68 2.78 -1.28 9.31
N ARG A 69 3.08 -0.25 10.13
CA ARG A 69 4.19 -0.30 11.09
C ARG A 69 3.93 -1.36 12.14
N GLN A 70 2.75 -1.34 12.77
CA GLN A 70 2.38 -2.37 13.73
C GLN A 70 2.31 -3.75 13.09
N ARG A 71 1.79 -3.85 11.86
CA ARG A 71 1.69 -5.12 11.15
C ARG A 71 3.06 -5.76 10.89
N PHE A 72 4.10 -4.93 10.71
CA PHE A 72 5.48 -5.35 10.47
C PHE A 72 6.35 -5.35 11.74
N GLY A 73 5.77 -5.08 12.91
CA GLY A 73 6.49 -5.08 14.19
C GLY A 73 7.40 -3.87 14.41
N LEU A 74 7.20 -2.79 13.66
CA LEU A 74 7.91 -1.52 13.83
C LEU A 74 7.27 -0.69 14.94
N MET A 75 8.07 0.17 15.60
CA MET A 75 7.55 1.08 16.62
C MET A 75 6.51 2.04 16.02
N PRO A 76 5.41 2.36 16.73
CA PRO A 76 4.46 3.37 16.31
C PRO A 76 5.14 4.72 16.03
N THR A 77 4.56 5.50 15.13
CA THR A 77 4.99 6.87 14.85
C THR A 77 3.78 7.78 14.73
N GLU A 78 3.98 9.08 14.88
CA GLU A 78 2.90 10.03 14.72
C GLU A 78 2.45 10.14 13.27
N VAL A 79 1.16 10.43 13.10
CA VAL A 79 0.59 10.78 11.80
C VAL A 79 1.12 12.16 11.41
N THR A 80 1.62 12.27 10.18
CA THR A 80 2.16 13.51 9.63
C THR A 80 1.46 13.86 8.31
N ASP A 81 1.76 15.03 7.76
CA ASP A 81 1.31 15.43 6.41
C ASP A 81 1.78 14.50 5.30
N ASN A 82 2.77 13.65 5.57
CA ASN A 82 3.28 12.64 4.64
C ASN A 82 2.60 11.27 4.81
N THR A 83 1.80 11.07 5.85
CA THR A 83 1.09 9.81 6.08
C THR A 83 -0.03 9.64 5.04
N ARG A 84 -0.07 8.47 4.41
CA ARG A 84 -1.04 8.11 3.37
C ARG A 84 -1.70 6.78 3.70
N ILE A 85 -2.94 6.63 3.24
CA ILE A 85 -3.66 5.35 3.21
C ILE A 85 -3.61 4.88 1.76
N VAL A 86 -2.98 3.73 1.52
CA VAL A 86 -2.92 3.11 0.19
C VAL A 86 -4.04 2.08 0.10
N ILE A 87 -4.92 2.25 -0.87
CA ILE A 87 -6.01 1.33 -1.16
C ILE A 87 -5.49 0.30 -2.16
N ILE A 88 -5.60 -0.98 -1.79
CA ILE A 88 -5.24 -2.13 -2.63
C ILE A 88 -6.49 -2.92 -3.03
#